data_AF-A0A183EGZ3-F1
#
_entry.id   AF-A0A183EGZ3-F1
#
_cell.length_a   1.000
_cell.length_b   1.000
_cell.length_c   1.000
_cell.angle_alpha   90.00
_cell.angle_beta   90.00
_cell.angle_gamma   90.00
#
_symmetry.space_group_name_H-M   'P 1'
#
loop_
_entity.id
_entity.type
_entity.pdbx_description
1 polymer ?
#
loop_
_entity_poly.entity_id
_entity_poly.type
_entity_poly.pdbx_seq_one_letter_code
_entity_poly.pdbx_strand_id
1 'polypeptide(L)'
;MSGAGSGDALDTPPWENFGRWIYCICVVTFDLEVGQSIEVVYPGDAQLTANEKTSICYLSFPDSNSTTARDTIFHFRIRRTSCASNSSTYNAYSEHVPAAVDADALYFYGFVHFRQTKDSSLPRGYFQKSLVLLTVLPLLDLFSLVVGVIAEGFFDLGEPAIEAACHHIDQWPVPSPSVVLRLPLLGNLIHCRIPCQIDLYSPQKCCFVEVRLMPPSKNSDLLSIVGKSNLLQ
;
A
#
# COMPACT_ATOMS: atom_id res chain seq x y z
N MET A 1 -13.78 7.79 51.67
CA MET A 1 -14.12 6.54 50.95
C MET A 1 -13.90 6.82 49.48
N SER A 2 -12.92 6.12 48.91
CA SER A 2 -12.44 6.12 47.53
C SER A 2 -13.62 6.06 46.53
N GLY A 3 -13.65 6.79 45.42
CA GLY A 3 -12.65 6.85 44.34
C GLY A 3 -13.15 5.96 43.20
N ALA A 4 -13.80 6.54 42.18
CA ALA A 4 -14.41 5.82 41.06
C ALA A 4 -13.78 6.21 39.71
N GLY A 5 -13.08 5.23 39.13
CA GLY A 5 -12.96 4.89 37.71
C GLY A 5 -12.73 5.99 36.68
N SER A 6 -11.46 6.27 36.37
CA SER A 6 -11.03 6.68 35.03
C SER A 6 -10.84 5.42 34.18
N GLY A 7 -11.55 5.32 33.06
CA GLY A 7 -11.47 4.18 32.14
C GLY A 7 -10.11 4.12 31.44
N ASP A 8 -9.49 2.93 31.51
CA ASP A 8 -8.32 2.56 30.72
C ASP A 8 -8.71 2.56 29.23
N ALA A 9 -8.25 3.58 28.49
CA ALA A 9 -8.09 3.46 27.05
C ALA A 9 -6.93 2.48 26.82
N LEU A 10 -7.25 1.25 26.42
CA LEU A 10 -6.27 0.26 26.00
C LEU A 10 -5.41 0.89 24.89
N ASP A 11 -4.10 1.03 25.14
CA ASP A 11 -3.10 1.46 24.15
C ASP A 11 -3.12 0.50 22.95
N THR A 12 -3.93 0.82 21.94
CA THR A 12 -3.84 0.18 20.62
C THR A 12 -2.49 0.54 20.02
N PRO A 13 -1.68 -0.43 19.57
CA PRO A 13 -0.40 -0.13 18.96
C PRO A 13 -0.61 0.78 17.73
N PRO A 14 0.32 1.71 17.45
CA PRO A 14 0.21 2.54 16.26
C PRO A 14 0.14 1.63 15.02
N TRP A 15 -0.65 2.02 14.02
CA TRP A 15 -0.79 1.30 12.74
C TRP A 15 -1.50 -0.06 12.84
N GLU A 16 -2.31 -0.31 13.88
CA GLU A 16 -3.01 -1.60 14.04
C GLU A 16 -3.91 -1.92 12.85
N ASN A 17 -4.70 -0.96 12.36
CA ASN A 17 -5.60 -1.19 11.23
C ASN A 17 -4.84 -1.27 9.92
N PHE A 18 -3.78 -0.46 9.76
CA PHE A 18 -2.88 -0.58 8.62
C PHE A 18 -2.32 -2.00 8.50
N GLY A 19 -1.82 -2.56 9.61
CA GLY A 19 -1.26 -3.92 9.68
C GLY A 19 -2.24 -5.06 9.34
N ARG A 20 -3.55 -4.79 9.39
CA ARG A 20 -4.60 -5.75 8.97
C ARG A 20 -4.77 -5.80 7.46
N TRP A 21 -4.35 -4.78 6.73
CA TRP A 21 -4.44 -4.69 5.28
C TRP A 21 -3.09 -4.87 4.59
N ILE A 22 -2.07 -4.20 5.10
CA ILE A 22 -0.75 -4.04 4.47
C ILE A 22 0.31 -4.22 5.56
N TYR A 23 1.37 -4.95 5.24
CA TYR A 23 2.50 -5.12 6.14
C TYR A 23 3.42 -3.89 6.10
N CYS A 24 3.83 -3.48 4.90
CA CYS A 24 4.58 -2.24 4.69
C CYS A 24 4.52 -1.79 3.22
N ILE A 25 4.93 -0.54 2.99
CA ILE A 25 5.20 0.05 1.69
C ILE A 25 6.70 0.35 1.63
N CYS A 26 7.35 -0.05 0.55
CA CYS A 26 8.76 0.18 0.33
C CYS A 26 8.97 0.98 -0.96
N VAL A 27 9.93 1.88 -0.93
CA VAL A 27 10.41 2.58 -2.12
C VAL A 27 11.77 1.98 -2.48
N VAL A 28 11.90 1.50 -3.70
CA VAL A 28 13.12 0.86 -4.20
C VAL A 28 13.66 1.67 -5.37
N THR A 29 14.93 2.03 -5.29
CA THR A 29 15.65 2.78 -6.33
C THR A 29 16.77 1.93 -6.91
N PHE A 30 17.29 2.39 -8.04
CA PHE A 30 18.49 1.83 -8.64
C PHE A 30 19.65 2.80 -8.47
N ASP A 31 20.59 2.44 -7.60
CA ASP A 31 21.87 3.12 -7.44
C ASP A 31 22.91 2.52 -8.39
N LEU A 32 23.83 3.34 -8.90
CA LEU A 32 24.83 2.88 -9.87
C LEU A 32 25.96 2.05 -9.24
N GLU A 33 26.29 2.30 -7.98
CA GLU A 33 27.39 1.63 -7.28
C GLU A 33 26.90 0.38 -6.56
N VAL A 34 25.70 0.46 -5.96
CA VAL A 34 25.13 -0.60 -5.13
C VAL A 34 24.15 -1.49 -5.91
N GLY A 35 23.49 -0.96 -6.95
CA GLY A 35 22.38 -1.61 -7.65
C GLY A 35 21.02 -1.30 -7.03
N GLN A 36 20.10 -2.26 -7.03
CA GLN A 36 18.76 -2.08 -6.45
C GLN A 36 18.84 -1.98 -4.92
N SER A 37 18.31 -0.90 -4.35
CA SER A 37 18.29 -0.70 -2.90
C SER A 37 16.96 -0.12 -2.43
N ILE A 38 16.58 -0.46 -1.19
CA ILE A 38 15.41 0.15 -0.53
C ILE A 38 15.85 1.50 0.01
N GLU A 39 15.17 2.56 -0.44
CA GLU A 39 15.39 3.93 0.03
C GLU A 39 14.57 4.19 1.29
N VAL A 40 13.29 3.79 1.29
CA VAL A 40 12.36 4.07 2.40
C VAL A 40 11.43 2.88 2.65
N VAL A 41 11.05 2.69 3.91
CA VAL A 41 10.06 1.70 4.36
C VAL A 41 9.05 2.39 5.28
N TYR A 42 7.76 2.17 5.02
CA TYR A 42 6.64 2.69 5.79
C TYR A 42 5.68 1.57 6.21
N PRO A 43 5.16 1.59 7.45
CA PRO A 43 5.59 2.45 8.55
C PRO A 43 7.03 2.11 8.96
N GLY A 44 7.75 3.08 9.54
CA GLY A 44 9.21 2.96 9.79
C GLY A 44 9.60 1.90 10.82
N ASP A 45 8.65 1.36 11.57
CA ASP A 45 8.80 0.26 12.52
C ASP A 45 8.65 -1.13 11.89
N ALA A 46 8.28 -1.22 10.60
CA ALA A 46 8.14 -2.47 9.88
C ALA A 46 9.47 -3.25 9.84
N GLN A 47 9.44 -4.48 10.36
CA GLN A 47 10.62 -5.33 10.47
C GLN A 47 10.74 -6.23 9.25
N LEU A 48 11.73 -5.98 8.39
CA LEU A 48 12.07 -6.86 7.26
C LEU A 48 13.45 -7.47 7.49
N THR A 49 13.58 -8.78 7.30
CA THR A 49 14.89 -9.44 7.40
C THR A 49 15.78 -9.07 6.22
N ALA A 50 17.10 -9.24 6.34
CA ALA A 50 18.03 -8.97 5.26
C ALA A 50 17.68 -9.76 3.98
N ASN A 51 17.26 -11.02 4.13
CA ASN A 51 16.87 -11.87 3.00
C ASN A 51 15.59 -11.36 2.32
N GLU A 52 14.62 -10.90 3.10
CA GLU A 52 13.38 -10.31 2.58
C GLU A 52 13.69 -9.00 1.83
N LYS A 53 14.50 -8.11 2.41
CA LYS A 53 14.94 -6.86 1.76
C LYS A 53 15.63 -7.13 0.42
N THR A 54 16.57 -8.08 0.39
CA THR A 54 17.25 -8.47 -0.86
C THR A 54 16.27 -9.00 -1.90
N SER A 55 15.31 -9.84 -1.48
CA SER A 55 14.30 -10.40 -2.39
C SER A 55 13.38 -9.31 -2.95
N ILE A 56 12.97 -8.36 -2.10
CA ILE A 56 12.16 -7.20 -2.51
C ILE A 56 12.94 -6.38 -3.53
N CYS A 57 14.18 -5.99 -3.26
CA CYS A 57 14.99 -5.22 -4.20
C CYS A 57 15.09 -5.88 -5.57
N TYR A 58 15.39 -7.18 -5.61
CA TYR A 58 15.58 -7.92 -6.85
C TYR A 58 14.28 -8.03 -7.67
N LEU A 59 13.15 -8.28 -7.00
CA LEU A 59 11.86 -8.50 -7.65
C LEU A 59 11.09 -7.21 -7.93
N SER A 60 11.59 -6.04 -7.48
CA SER A 60 10.92 -4.75 -7.69
C SER A 60 11.13 -4.17 -9.08
N PHE A 61 12.01 -4.74 -9.89
CA PHE A 61 12.29 -4.27 -11.25
C PHE A 61 11.86 -5.33 -12.26
N PRO A 62 11.28 -4.93 -13.41
CA PRO A 62 10.94 -5.88 -14.46
C PRO A 62 12.21 -6.52 -15.04
N ASP A 63 12.16 -7.81 -15.35
CA ASP A 63 13.30 -8.58 -15.90
C ASP A 63 13.80 -8.03 -17.25
N SER A 64 12.95 -7.30 -17.97
CA SER A 64 13.28 -6.69 -19.27
C SER A 64 13.17 -5.17 -19.21
N ASN A 65 14.29 -4.48 -19.44
CA ASN A 65 14.31 -3.04 -19.61
C ASN A 65 13.82 -2.69 -21.03
N SER A 66 12.55 -2.33 -21.17
CA SER A 66 12.07 -1.74 -22.42
C SER A 66 12.69 -0.35 -22.61
N THR A 67 13.09 0.02 -23.82
CA THR A 67 13.63 1.34 -24.14
C THR A 67 12.57 2.46 -24.12
N THR A 68 11.31 2.11 -23.89
CA THR A 68 10.20 3.05 -23.85
C THR A 68 9.89 3.43 -22.40
N ALA A 69 9.90 4.74 -22.10
CA ALA A 69 9.45 5.26 -20.81
C ALA A 69 8.01 4.80 -20.55
N ARG A 70 7.79 4.10 -19.43
CA ARG A 70 6.52 3.46 -19.12
C ARG A 70 6.42 3.19 -17.62
N ASP A 71 5.18 3.26 -17.15
CA ASP A 71 4.78 2.71 -15.86
C ASP A 71 4.32 1.26 -16.04
N THR A 72 4.83 0.35 -15.21
CA THR A 72 4.43 -1.05 -15.21
C THR A 72 3.98 -1.47 -13.84
N ILE A 73 2.80 -2.07 -13.77
CA ILE A 73 2.23 -2.64 -12.55
C ILE A 73 2.33 -4.16 -12.67
N PHE A 74 2.90 -4.79 -11.65
CA PHE A 74 2.99 -6.24 -11.56
C PHE A 74 3.02 -6.67 -10.09
N HIS A 75 3.01 -7.97 -9.83
CA HIS A 75 3.09 -8.50 -8.48
C HIS A 75 4.04 -9.69 -8.42
N PHE A 76 4.62 -9.92 -7.25
CA PHE A 76 5.47 -11.06 -6.95
C PHE A 76 5.10 -11.67 -5.60
N ARG A 77 5.65 -12.84 -5.31
CA ARG A 77 5.48 -13.51 -4.01
C ARG A 77 6.83 -13.94 -3.46
N ILE A 78 7.11 -13.63 -2.20
CA ILE A 78 8.34 -14.04 -1.48
C ILE A 78 8.00 -14.80 -0.21
N ARG A 79 8.88 -15.71 0.20
CA ARG A 79 8.71 -16.49 1.44
C ARG A 79 9.07 -15.63 2.65
N ARG A 80 8.21 -15.67 3.67
CA ARG A 80 8.43 -15.03 4.97
C ARG A 80 9.42 -15.85 5.78
N THR A 81 10.43 -15.18 6.32
CA THR A 81 11.46 -15.79 7.16
C THR A 81 11.12 -15.64 8.64
N SER A 82 10.41 -14.58 9.02
CA SER A 82 9.81 -14.40 10.34
C SER A 82 8.36 -14.89 10.32
N CYS A 83 8.13 -16.09 10.83
CA CYS A 83 6.78 -16.57 11.11
C CYS A 83 6.26 -15.87 12.37
N ALA A 84 5.89 -14.59 12.25
CA ALA A 84 5.14 -13.94 13.30
C ALA A 84 3.81 -14.69 13.42
N SER A 85 3.54 -15.21 14.62
CA SER A 85 2.33 -15.92 15.00
C SER A 85 1.10 -15.00 14.97
N ASN A 86 0.81 -14.38 13.83
CA ASN A 86 -0.35 -13.54 13.57
C ASN A 86 -1.59 -14.38 13.18
N SER A 87 -1.54 -15.69 13.45
CA SER A 87 -2.62 -16.64 13.17
C SER A 87 -3.95 -16.15 13.74
N SER A 88 -3.94 -15.52 14.93
CA SER A 88 -5.14 -14.99 15.55
C SER A 88 -5.76 -13.77 14.87
N THR A 89 -4.98 -12.94 14.16
CA THR A 89 -5.48 -11.68 13.58
C THR A 89 -6.47 -11.92 12.45
N TYR A 90 -6.24 -12.97 11.66
CA TYR A 90 -7.04 -13.28 10.48
C TYR A 90 -8.06 -14.41 10.71
N ASN A 91 -8.12 -15.04 11.88
CA ASN A 91 -9.04 -16.16 12.16
C ASN A 91 -10.49 -15.90 11.71
N ALA A 92 -11.06 -14.75 12.10
CA ALA A 92 -12.43 -14.39 11.74
C ALA A 92 -12.61 -14.13 10.23
N TYR A 93 -11.55 -13.66 9.56
CA TYR A 93 -11.52 -13.45 8.11
C TYR A 93 -11.42 -14.80 7.38
N SER A 94 -10.44 -15.63 7.75
CA SER A 94 -10.12 -16.93 7.16
C SER A 94 -11.29 -17.92 7.22
N GLU A 95 -12.11 -17.86 8.28
CA GLU A 95 -13.30 -18.72 8.42
C GLU A 95 -14.38 -18.42 7.36
N HIS A 96 -14.42 -17.21 6.81
CA HIS A 96 -15.51 -16.75 5.95
C HIS A 96 -15.11 -16.56 4.48
N VAL A 97 -13.81 -16.68 4.15
CA VAL A 97 -13.27 -16.46 2.80
C VAL A 97 -12.88 -17.76 2.10
N PRO A 98 -12.94 -17.82 0.76
CA PRO A 98 -12.34 -18.90 -0.01
C PRO A 98 -10.82 -18.98 0.22
N ALA A 99 -10.27 -20.20 0.21
CA ALA A 99 -8.84 -20.44 0.36
C ALA A 99 -7.94 -19.69 -0.65
N ALA A 100 -8.47 -19.30 -1.82
CA ALA A 100 -7.74 -18.54 -2.83
C ALA A 100 -7.45 -17.08 -2.43
N VAL A 101 -8.22 -16.51 -1.50
CA VAL A 101 -8.09 -15.12 -1.03
C VAL A 101 -7.74 -15.03 0.47
N ASP A 102 -7.42 -16.17 1.08
CA ASP A 102 -7.08 -16.26 2.49
C ASP A 102 -5.68 -15.70 2.77
N ALA A 103 -5.46 -15.21 3.98
CA ALA A 103 -4.19 -14.65 4.41
C ALA A 103 -3.10 -15.73 4.45
N ASP A 104 -1.99 -15.49 3.76
CA ASP A 104 -0.87 -16.43 3.72
C ASP A 104 0.16 -16.11 4.80
N ALA A 105 0.22 -16.94 5.84
CA ALA A 105 1.19 -16.77 6.92
C ALA A 105 2.65 -17.01 6.47
N LEU A 106 2.86 -17.74 5.38
CA LEU A 106 4.19 -18.18 4.93
C LEU A 106 4.77 -17.30 3.83
N TYR A 107 3.95 -16.47 3.17
CA TYR A 107 4.37 -15.65 2.04
C TYR A 107 3.93 -14.20 2.17
N PHE A 108 4.76 -13.29 1.66
CA PHE A 108 4.35 -11.93 1.34
C PHE A 108 4.02 -11.84 -0.14
N TYR A 109 2.92 -11.16 -0.45
CA TYR A 109 2.55 -10.71 -1.77
C TYR A 109 3.03 -9.26 -1.92
N GLY A 110 3.91 -9.03 -2.90
CA GLY A 110 4.42 -7.71 -3.25
C GLY A 110 3.76 -7.20 -4.49
N PHE A 111 3.13 -6.03 -4.40
CA PHE A 111 2.52 -5.32 -5.51
C PHE A 111 3.42 -4.16 -5.88
N VAL A 112 3.82 -4.08 -7.13
CA VAL A 112 4.85 -3.16 -7.60
C VAL A 112 4.25 -2.21 -8.61
N HIS A 113 4.51 -0.92 -8.41
CA HIS A 113 4.39 0.10 -9.45
C HIS A 113 5.79 0.62 -9.79
N PHE A 114 6.31 0.20 -10.94
CA PHE A 114 7.60 0.64 -11.45
C PHE A 114 7.41 1.79 -12.43
N ARG A 115 8.16 2.88 -12.25
CA ARG A 115 8.22 4.01 -13.17
C ARG A 115 9.62 4.09 -13.78
N GLN A 116 9.65 4.12 -15.10
CA GLN A 116 10.85 4.43 -15.86
C GLN A 116 10.59 5.62 -16.77
N THR A 117 11.35 6.71 -16.57
CA THR A 117 11.30 7.90 -17.42
C THR A 117 12.69 8.22 -17.94
N LYS A 118 12.77 8.79 -19.14
CA LYS A 118 14.05 9.23 -19.70
C LYS A 118 14.45 10.52 -18.99
N ASP A 119 15.65 10.53 -18.44
CA ASP A 119 16.22 11.68 -17.76
C ASP A 119 17.69 11.81 -18.13
N SER A 120 17.99 12.79 -18.99
CA SER A 120 19.35 13.06 -19.47
C SER A 120 20.24 13.71 -18.42
N SER A 121 19.69 14.18 -17.29
CA SER A 121 20.49 14.72 -16.20
C SER A 121 21.17 13.61 -15.37
N LEU A 122 20.63 12.38 -15.44
CA LEU A 122 21.18 11.22 -14.75
C LEU A 122 22.25 10.53 -15.59
N PRO A 123 23.34 9.99 -14.99
CA PRO A 123 24.44 9.36 -15.74
C PRO A 123 24.00 8.19 -16.63
N ARG A 124 22.90 7.50 -16.25
CA ARG A 124 22.33 6.37 -16.98
C ARG A 124 21.31 6.77 -18.05
N GLY A 125 20.89 8.04 -18.08
CA GLY A 125 19.89 8.55 -19.02
C GLY A 125 18.44 8.18 -18.68
N TYR A 126 18.19 7.49 -17.57
CA TYR A 126 16.86 7.08 -17.13
C TYR A 126 16.72 7.18 -15.61
N PHE A 127 15.57 7.69 -15.18
CA PHE A 127 15.07 7.57 -13.82
C PHE A 127 14.31 6.24 -13.70
N GLN A 128 14.65 5.44 -12.72
CA GLN A 128 14.04 4.13 -12.46
C GLN A 128 13.76 3.99 -10.96
N LYS A 129 12.49 3.84 -10.61
CA LYS A 129 12.06 3.76 -9.22
C LYS A 129 10.80 2.93 -9.10
N SER A 130 10.73 2.10 -8.09
CA SER A 130 9.61 1.20 -7.81
C SER A 130 8.99 1.53 -6.46
N LEU A 131 7.67 1.60 -6.43
CA LEU A 131 6.90 1.58 -5.20
C LEU A 131 6.32 0.18 -5.00
N VAL A 132 6.56 -0.40 -3.82
CA VAL A 132 6.22 -1.79 -3.50
C VAL A 132 5.31 -1.80 -2.29
N LEU A 133 4.15 -2.44 -2.40
CA LEU A 133 3.23 -2.68 -1.30
C LEU A 133 3.30 -4.16 -0.93
N LEU A 134 3.64 -4.47 0.32
CA LEU A 134 3.71 -5.84 0.85
C LEU A 134 2.51 -6.15 1.72
N THR A 135 1.89 -7.30 1.52
CA THR A 135 0.77 -7.79 2.34
C THR A 135 0.78 -9.32 2.43
N VAL A 136 0.03 -9.86 3.37
CA VAL A 136 -0.28 -11.30 3.47
C VAL A 136 -1.59 -11.66 2.79
N LEU A 137 -2.38 -10.66 2.37
CA LEU A 137 -3.68 -10.83 1.73
C LEU A 137 -3.52 -10.87 0.19
N PRO A 138 -3.86 -11.98 -0.49
CA PRO A 138 -3.72 -12.11 -1.94
C PRO A 138 -4.90 -11.47 -2.71
N LEU A 139 -5.28 -10.23 -2.37
CA LEU A 139 -6.35 -9.48 -3.05
C LEU A 139 -5.77 -8.72 -4.26
N LEU A 140 -5.48 -9.46 -5.33
CA LEU A 140 -4.66 -8.96 -6.46
C LEU A 140 -5.18 -7.63 -7.03
N ASP A 141 -6.44 -7.58 -7.44
CA ASP A 141 -7.01 -6.40 -8.10
C ASP A 141 -7.03 -5.17 -7.18
N LEU A 142 -7.33 -5.38 -5.88
CA LEU A 142 -7.37 -4.30 -4.90
C LEU A 142 -5.97 -3.70 -4.73
N PHE A 143 -4.97 -4.52 -4.46
CA PHE A 143 -3.64 -4.00 -4.14
C PHE A 143 -2.87 -3.53 -5.37
N SER A 144 -3.11 -4.09 -6.56
CA SER A 144 -2.63 -3.51 -7.82
C SER A 144 -3.19 -2.12 -8.08
N LEU A 145 -4.43 -1.86 -7.65
CA LEU A 145 -5.03 -0.54 -7.75
C LEU A 145 -4.49 0.43 -6.68
N VAL A 146 -4.43 -0.03 -5.43
CA VAL A 146 -3.93 0.76 -4.30
C VAL A 146 -2.49 1.19 -4.55
N VAL A 147 -1.61 0.30 -4.99
CA VAL A 147 -0.21 0.66 -5.29
C VAL A 147 -0.12 1.69 -6.41
N GLY A 148 -1.02 1.62 -7.41
CA GLY A 148 -1.09 2.62 -8.48
C GLY A 148 -1.47 4.00 -7.98
N VAL A 149 -2.52 4.10 -7.15
CA VAL A 149 -2.96 5.38 -6.56
C VAL A 149 -1.87 5.98 -5.67
N ILE A 150 -1.20 5.17 -4.86
CA ILE A 150 -0.11 5.62 -4.00
C ILE A 150 1.09 6.07 -4.85
N ALA A 151 1.41 5.34 -5.92
CA ALA A 151 2.50 5.68 -6.81
C ALA A 151 2.27 7.01 -7.54
N GLU A 152 1.05 7.28 -8.04
CA GLU A 152 0.70 8.57 -8.63
C GLU A 152 0.98 9.72 -7.65
N GLY A 153 0.49 9.61 -6.41
CA GLY A 153 0.77 10.62 -5.38
C GLY A 153 2.26 10.73 -5.02
N PHE A 154 2.95 9.60 -4.91
CA PHE A 154 4.37 9.55 -4.56
C PHE A 154 5.27 10.21 -5.60
N PHE A 155 5.03 9.97 -6.88
CA PHE A 155 5.89 10.55 -7.92
C PHE A 155 5.64 12.06 -8.12
N ASP A 156 4.49 12.57 -7.67
CA ASP A 156 4.16 14.00 -7.72
C ASP A 156 4.60 14.77 -6.46
N LEU A 157 4.38 14.19 -5.28
CA LEU A 157 4.56 14.86 -3.97
C LEU A 157 5.67 14.24 -3.10
N GLY A 158 6.22 13.08 -3.47
CA GLY A 158 7.26 12.37 -2.73
C GLY A 158 6.73 11.57 -1.53
N GLU A 159 7.62 11.34 -0.57
CA GLU A 159 7.36 10.61 0.69
C GLU A 159 6.10 11.06 1.47
N PRO A 160 5.75 12.36 1.55
CA PRO A 160 4.51 12.80 2.21
C PRO A 160 3.23 12.15 1.67
N ALA A 161 3.20 11.76 0.39
CA ALA A 161 2.06 11.04 -0.17
C ALA A 161 1.95 9.61 0.37
N ILE A 162 3.08 8.94 0.64
CA ILE A 162 3.09 7.60 1.24
C ILE A 162 2.63 7.70 2.69
N GLU A 163 3.11 8.69 3.45
CA GLU A 163 2.68 8.94 4.83
C GLU A 163 1.17 9.20 4.91
N ALA A 164 0.65 10.07 4.05
CA ALA A 164 -0.79 10.32 3.96
C ALA A 164 -1.57 9.06 3.56
N ALA A 165 -1.04 8.23 2.65
CA ALA A 165 -1.66 6.96 2.30
C ALA A 165 -1.71 6.00 3.49
N CYS A 166 -0.62 5.83 4.24
CA CYS A 166 -0.58 5.02 5.45
C CYS A 166 -1.64 5.47 6.46
N HIS A 167 -1.79 6.78 6.70
CA HIS A 167 -2.82 7.32 7.59
C HIS A 167 -4.25 7.07 7.11
N HIS A 168 -4.51 7.15 5.80
CA HIS A 168 -5.83 6.81 5.26
C HIS A 168 -6.13 5.31 5.39
N ILE A 169 -5.15 4.45 5.11
CA ILE A 169 -5.27 2.99 5.23
C ILE A 169 -5.51 2.57 6.68
N ASP A 170 -4.88 3.25 7.64
CA ASP A 170 -5.11 2.98 9.08
C ASP A 170 -6.53 3.35 9.54
N GLN A 171 -7.26 4.14 8.76
CA GLN A 171 -8.67 4.46 9.00
C GLN A 171 -9.63 3.52 8.26
N TRP A 172 -9.11 2.57 7.47
CA TRP A 172 -9.95 1.63 6.76
C TRP A 172 -10.70 0.70 7.73
N PRO A 173 -11.93 0.30 7.39
CA PRO A 173 -12.61 -0.74 8.14
C PRO A 173 -11.81 -2.04 8.09
N VAL A 174 -12.03 -2.89 9.09
CA VAL A 174 -11.44 -4.24 9.11
C VAL A 174 -11.81 -4.99 7.82
N PRO A 175 -10.87 -5.71 7.18
CA PRO A 175 -11.16 -6.52 6.01
C PRO A 175 -12.21 -7.58 6.40
N SER A 176 -13.44 -7.38 5.95
CA SER A 176 -14.56 -8.26 6.24
C SER A 176 -15.16 -8.77 4.92
N PRO A 177 -15.33 -10.09 4.78
CA PRO A 177 -15.90 -10.66 3.57
C PRO A 177 -17.39 -10.36 3.45
N SER A 178 -17.93 -10.54 2.24
CA SER A 178 -19.34 -10.37 1.85
C SER A 178 -19.88 -8.94 1.82
N VAL A 179 -19.28 -8.00 2.53
CA VAL A 179 -19.72 -6.60 2.60
C VAL A 179 -18.93 -5.74 1.59
N VAL A 180 -19.59 -4.72 1.02
CA VAL A 180 -18.91 -3.69 0.22
C VAL A 180 -18.22 -2.72 1.17
N LEU A 181 -16.89 -2.72 1.14
CA LEU A 181 -16.02 -1.85 1.91
C LEU A 181 -15.77 -0.55 1.14
N ARG A 182 -15.74 0.55 1.88
CA ARG A 182 -15.41 1.88 1.39
C ARG A 182 -14.04 2.26 1.92
N LEU A 183 -13.08 2.38 1.01
CA LEU A 183 -11.67 2.55 1.33
C LEU A 183 -11.21 3.90 0.75
N PRO A 184 -11.22 4.98 1.54
CA PRO A 184 -10.70 6.28 1.13
C PRO A 184 -9.18 6.22 0.95
N LEU A 185 -8.64 6.77 -0.13
CA LEU A 185 -7.21 6.79 -0.38
C LEU A 185 -6.82 7.97 -1.26
N LEU A 186 -6.05 8.92 -0.72
CA LEU A 186 -5.50 10.07 -1.46
C LEU A 186 -6.54 10.81 -2.32
N GLY A 187 -7.72 11.09 -1.74
CA GLY A 187 -8.82 11.76 -2.44
C GLY A 187 -9.70 10.86 -3.31
N ASN A 188 -9.33 9.59 -3.50
CA ASN A 188 -10.14 8.59 -4.17
C ASN A 188 -10.98 7.80 -3.18
N LEU A 189 -12.13 7.27 -3.64
CA LEU A 189 -12.93 6.32 -2.87
C LEU A 189 -13.00 4.99 -3.60
N ILE A 190 -12.31 3.99 -3.04
CA ILE A 190 -12.27 2.63 -3.58
C ILE A 190 -13.41 1.85 -2.94
N HIS A 191 -14.29 1.27 -3.76
CA HIS A 191 -15.28 0.29 -3.33
C HIS A 191 -14.74 -1.10 -3.61
N CYS A 192 -14.62 -1.92 -2.58
CA CYS A 192 -14.11 -3.28 -2.69
C CYS A 192 -15.08 -4.23 -2.00
N ARG A 193 -15.42 -5.35 -2.67
CA ARG A 193 -16.10 -6.47 -2.01
C ARG A 193 -15.17 -7.67 -1.98
N ILE A 194 -14.78 -8.07 -0.77
CA ILE A 194 -14.04 -9.30 -0.54
C ILE A 194 -15.02 -10.48 -0.64
N PRO A 195 -14.70 -11.52 -1.44
CA PRO A 195 -15.60 -12.65 -1.65
C PRO A 195 -15.70 -13.47 -0.36
N CYS A 196 -16.88 -14.03 -0.11
CA CYS A 196 -17.09 -14.98 0.97
C CYS A 196 -17.24 -16.41 0.43
N GLN A 197 -17.17 -17.40 1.31
CA GLN A 197 -17.26 -18.82 0.94
C GLN A 197 -18.56 -19.17 0.20
N ILE A 198 -19.65 -18.43 0.44
CA ILE A 198 -20.94 -18.61 -0.24
C ILE A 198 -20.86 -18.16 -1.71
N ASP A 199 -19.99 -17.19 -2.03
CA ASP A 199 -19.84 -16.65 -3.39
C ASP A 199 -19.27 -17.69 -4.37
N LEU A 200 -18.57 -18.73 -3.89
CA LEU A 200 -18.08 -19.85 -4.71
C LEU A 200 -19.20 -20.64 -5.40
N TYR A 201 -20.40 -20.61 -4.83
CA TYR A 201 -21.57 -21.34 -5.34
C TYR A 201 -22.52 -20.44 -6.15
N SER A 202 -22.21 -19.15 -6.26
CA SER A 202 -23.01 -18.18 -7.01
C SER A 202 -22.41 -17.91 -8.39
N PRO A 203 -23.20 -17.88 -9.47
CA PRO A 203 -22.70 -17.55 -10.82
C PRO A 203 -22.34 -16.07 -11.01
N GLN A 204 -22.57 -15.21 -10.00
CA GLN A 204 -22.17 -13.80 -10.03
C GLN A 204 -20.76 -13.64 -9.43
N LYS A 205 -19.80 -13.39 -10.33
CA LYS A 205 -18.34 -13.19 -10.11
C LYS A 205 -17.88 -12.83 -8.68
N CYS A 206 -16.99 -13.69 -8.16
CA CYS A 206 -16.05 -13.45 -7.07
C CYS A 206 -15.25 -12.17 -7.30
N CYS A 207 -15.05 -11.38 -6.23
CA CYS A 207 -14.28 -10.13 -6.20
C CYS A 207 -14.71 -9.08 -7.24
N PHE A 208 -15.21 -7.94 -6.79
CA PHE A 208 -15.20 -6.75 -7.64
C PHE A 208 -14.59 -5.57 -6.90
N VAL A 209 -13.75 -4.85 -7.62
CA VAL A 209 -13.17 -3.58 -7.20
C VAL A 209 -13.70 -2.53 -8.15
N GLU A 210 -14.44 -1.57 -7.61
CA GLU A 210 -14.93 -0.41 -8.35
C GLU A 210 -14.30 0.83 -7.74
N VAL A 211 -13.64 1.65 -8.56
CA VAL A 211 -13.08 2.91 -8.10
C VAL A 211 -13.98 4.04 -8.51
N ARG A 212 -14.46 4.77 -7.51
CA ARG A 212 -15.07 6.07 -7.75
C ARG A 212 -13.98 7.12 -7.57
N LEU A 213 -13.42 7.54 -8.69
CA LEU A 213 -12.59 8.75 -8.74
C LEU A 213 -13.51 9.90 -8.31
N MET A 214 -13.20 10.53 -7.17
CA MET A 214 -13.81 11.83 -6.92
C MET A 214 -13.24 12.78 -7.96
N PRO A 215 -14.09 13.58 -8.65
CA PRO A 215 -13.55 14.63 -9.52
C PRO A 215 -12.61 15.48 -8.67
N PRO A 216 -11.47 15.94 -9.21
CA PRO A 216 -10.56 16.80 -8.47
C PRO A 216 -11.39 17.94 -7.91
N SER A 217 -11.54 17.98 -6.59
CA SER A 217 -12.20 19.09 -5.93
C SER A 217 -11.44 20.33 -6.39
N LYS A 218 -12.11 21.19 -7.15
CA LYS A 218 -11.64 22.55 -7.41
C LYS A 218 -11.65 23.30 -6.07
N ASN A 219 -10.74 22.96 -5.16
CA ASN A 219 -10.42 23.80 -4.03
C ASN A 219 -9.50 24.88 -4.56
N SER A 220 -10.10 25.95 -5.07
CA SER A 220 -9.44 27.21 -5.38
C SER A 220 -9.09 28.04 -4.14
N ASP A 221 -8.98 27.44 -2.95
CA ASP A 221 -8.87 28.19 -1.69
C ASP A 221 -7.66 27.77 -0.82
N LEU A 222 -6.58 27.28 -1.44
CA LEU A 222 -5.26 27.15 -0.77
C LEU A 222 -4.14 27.99 -1.40
N LEU A 223 -4.49 28.95 -2.27
CA LEU A 223 -3.57 29.99 -2.75
C LEU A 223 -3.79 31.38 -2.10
N SER A 224 -4.65 31.49 -1.08
CA SER A 224 -4.94 32.79 -0.43
C SER A 224 -4.21 33.04 0.89
N ILE A 225 -3.39 32.11 1.39
CA ILE A 225 -2.74 32.25 2.72
C ILE A 225 -1.22 32.46 2.67
N VAL A 226 -0.54 32.31 1.53
CA VAL A 226 0.93 32.56 1.42
C VAL A 226 1.28 33.80 0.57
N GLY A 227 0.29 34.50 0.01
CA GLY A 227 0.51 35.64 -0.91
C GLY A 227 0.27 37.05 -0.37
N LYS A 228 -0.05 37.24 0.93
CA LYS A 228 -0.46 38.57 1.46
C LYS A 228 0.45 39.22 2.50
N SER A 229 1.65 38.69 2.74
CA SER A 229 2.57 39.23 3.76
C SER A 229 3.81 39.97 3.22
N ASN A 230 3.97 40.17 1.92
CA ASN A 230 5.14 40.90 1.37
C ASN A 230 4.78 42.11 0.49
N LEU A 231 3.85 42.96 0.95
CA LEU A 231 3.80 44.34 0.47
C LEU A 231 3.11 45.21 1.52
N LEU A 232 3.92 45.85 2.39
CA LEU A 232 3.75 47.16 3.02
C LEU A 232 4.73 47.30 4.19
N GLN A 233 5.98 47.65 3.88
CA GLN A 233 6.74 48.75 4.51
C GLN A 233 8.04 48.97 3.76
#